data_AF-A0A1T3P5M6-F1
#
_entry.id   AF-A0A1T3P5M6-F1
#
_cell.length_a   1.000
_cell.length_b   1.000
_cell.length_c   1.000
_cell.angle_alpha   90.00
_cell.angle_beta   90.00
_cell.angle_gamma   90.00
#
_symmetry.space_group_name_H-M   'P 1'
#
loop_
_entity.id
_entity.type
_entity.pdbx_description
1 polymer ?
#
loop_
_entity_poly.entity_id
_entity_poly.type
_entity_poly.pdbx_seq_one_letter_code
_entity_poly.pdbx_strand_id
1 'polypeptide(L)'
;MNFLDVHRGLLTWRQVRVMIEKLPPESATWTAIRNDAPEPAADDPPGRPPEEGRWSQVEMLLAAVLEAIRDLHHHEICVNWDTSKAPRPAPPDRIRRPGWRPPTTQLDPSPAWARALFDAIVDGPT
;
A
#
# COMPACT_ATOMS: atom_id res chain seq x y z
N MET A 1 3.76 11.69 27.88
CA MET A 1 2.44 11.95 27.27
C MET A 1 1.40 11.37 28.20
N ASN A 2 0.62 12.20 28.88
CA ASN A 2 -0.18 11.78 30.03
C ASN A 2 -1.65 11.67 29.63
N PHE A 3 -2.31 10.57 29.97
CA PHE A 3 -3.75 10.34 29.72
C PHE A 3 -4.63 11.47 30.31
N LEU A 4 -4.08 12.16 31.33
CA LEU A 4 -4.65 13.34 31.94
C LEU A 4 -4.90 14.49 30.96
N ASP A 5 -4.14 14.65 29.88
CA ASP A 5 -4.33 15.77 28.94
C ASP A 5 -5.58 15.59 28.08
N VAL A 6 -5.95 14.33 27.78
CA VAL A 6 -7.21 13.99 27.10
C VAL A 6 -8.40 14.16 28.06
N HIS A 7 -8.26 13.69 29.29
CA HIS A 7 -9.30 13.81 30.31
C HIS A 7 -9.53 15.27 30.77
N ARG A 8 -8.50 16.12 30.69
CA ARG A 8 -8.59 17.56 30.97
C ARG A 8 -9.14 18.38 29.80
N GLY A 9 -9.44 17.73 28.65
CA GLY A 9 -9.96 18.39 27.45
C GLY A 9 -8.93 19.21 26.68
N LEU A 10 -7.63 19.10 27.01
CA LEU A 10 -6.55 19.82 26.33
C LEU A 10 -6.22 19.19 24.97
N LEU A 11 -6.47 17.89 24.83
CA LEU A 11 -6.31 17.13 23.59
C LEU A 11 -7.59 16.37 23.25
N THR A 12 -8.02 16.47 22.00
CA THR A 12 -9.16 15.69 21.49
C THR A 12 -8.73 14.25 21.16
N TRP A 13 -9.65 13.29 21.28
CA TRP A 13 -9.42 11.90 20.86
C TRP A 13 -8.93 11.78 19.41
N ARG A 14 -9.39 12.68 18.54
CA ARG A 14 -8.94 12.76 17.15
C ARG A 14 -7.46 13.15 17.04
N GLN A 15 -7.01 14.11 17.83
CA GLN A 15 -5.59 14.51 17.86
C GLN A 15 -4.70 13.39 18.41
N VAL A 16 -5.13 12.70 19.47
CA VAL A 16 -4.40 11.54 20.02
C VAL A 16 -4.31 10.42 19.00
N ARG A 17 -5.41 10.10 18.30
CA ARG A 17 -5.42 9.10 17.23
C ARG A 17 -4.41 9.44 16.12
N VAL A 18 -4.42 10.67 15.63
CA VAL A 18 -3.50 11.10 14.56
C VAL A 18 -2.04 11.00 15.02
N MET A 19 -1.75 11.36 16.27
CA MET A 19 -0.39 11.21 16.82
C MET A 19 0.05 9.75 16.89
N ILE A 20 -0.83 8.84 17.34
CA ILE A 20 -0.53 7.40 17.40
C ILE A 20 -0.34 6.82 15.99
N GLU A 21 -1.16 7.22 15.01
CA GLU A 21 -1.04 6.78 13.62
C GLU A 21 0.27 7.24 12.95
N LYS A 22 0.90 8.31 13.45
CA LYS A 22 2.15 8.84 12.92
C LYS A 22 3.39 8.43 13.72
N LEU A 23 3.23 7.70 14.82
CA LEU A 23 4.37 7.16 15.55
C LEU A 23 5.11 6.13 14.69
N PRO A 24 6.46 6.10 14.72
CA PRO A 24 7.22 5.02 14.15
C PRO A 24 6.76 3.66 14.72
N PRO A 25 6.66 2.62 13.89
CA PRO A 25 6.18 1.30 14.32
C PRO A 25 7.11 0.64 15.35
N GLU A 26 8.37 1.06 15.41
CA GLU A 26 9.37 0.61 16.38
C GLU A 26 9.43 1.47 17.65
N SER A 27 8.55 2.45 17.82
CA SER A 27 8.55 3.29 19.01
C SER A 27 8.10 2.50 20.25
N ALA A 28 8.71 2.79 21.41
CA ALA A 28 8.37 2.14 22.67
C ALA A 28 6.86 2.22 22.99
N THR A 29 6.20 3.31 22.61
CA THR A 29 4.76 3.49 22.76
C THR A 29 3.97 2.55 21.85
N TRP A 30 4.37 2.38 20.58
CA TRP A 30 3.73 1.40 19.68
C TRP A 30 3.93 -0.02 20.18
N THR A 31 5.14 -0.36 20.63
CA THR A 31 5.43 -1.67 21.21
C THR A 31 4.60 -1.94 22.46
N ALA A 32 4.46 -0.96 23.36
CA ALA A 32 3.59 -1.08 24.52
C ALA A 32 2.12 -1.29 24.14
N ILE A 33 1.60 -0.49 23.20
CA ILE A 33 0.24 -0.67 22.66
C ILE A 33 0.06 -2.05 22.03
N ARG A 34 1.07 -2.55 21.31
CA ARG A 34 1.05 -3.87 20.67
C ARG A 34 1.07 -5.01 21.68
N ASN A 35 1.85 -4.87 22.75
CA ASN A 35 1.99 -5.89 23.80
C ASN A 35 0.76 -5.96 24.71
N ASP A 36 0.09 -4.83 24.92
CA ASP A 36 -1.09 -4.71 25.78
C ASP A 36 -2.40 -4.86 25.00
N ALA A 37 -2.34 -4.80 23.67
CA ALA A 37 -3.43 -5.23 22.82
C ALA A 37 -3.64 -6.73 23.05
N PRO A 38 -4.91 -7.19 23.25
CA PRO A 38 -5.19 -8.61 23.20
C PRO A 38 -4.64 -9.14 21.87
N GLU A 39 -3.99 -10.32 21.91
CA GLU A 39 -3.43 -11.01 20.75
C GLU A 39 -4.30 -10.69 19.53
N PRO A 40 -3.72 -10.12 18.46
CA PRO A 40 -4.52 -9.58 17.38
C PRO A 40 -5.48 -10.67 16.97
N ALA A 41 -6.79 -10.38 17.04
CA ALA A 41 -7.78 -11.17 16.35
C ALA A 41 -7.18 -11.38 14.96
N ALA A 42 -6.76 -12.61 14.69
CA ALA A 42 -5.99 -13.01 13.52
C ALA A 42 -6.81 -12.88 12.23
N ASP A 43 -7.93 -12.19 12.30
CA ASP A 43 -8.95 -12.08 11.30
C ASP A 43 -8.95 -10.62 10.80
N ASP A 44 -7.94 -10.27 9.99
CA ASP A 44 -8.29 -9.39 8.87
C ASP A 44 -9.48 -10.09 8.18
N PRO A 45 -10.62 -9.41 7.99
CA PRO A 45 -11.82 -10.06 7.48
C PRO A 45 -11.50 -10.79 6.17
N PRO A 46 -11.94 -12.04 5.98
CA PRO A 46 -11.62 -12.81 4.78
C PRO A 46 -12.06 -12.01 3.55
N GLY A 47 -11.11 -11.72 2.65
CA GLY A 47 -11.34 -10.93 1.45
C GLY A 47 -10.90 -9.47 1.52
N ARG A 48 -10.30 -9.00 2.63
CA ARG A 48 -9.63 -7.70 2.64
C ARG A 48 -8.50 -7.68 1.60
N PRO A 49 -8.46 -6.67 0.70
CA PRO A 49 -7.35 -6.57 -0.24
C PRO A 49 -6.03 -6.38 0.52
N PRO A 50 -4.94 -7.06 0.13
CA PRO A 50 -3.67 -7.02 0.85
C PRO A 50 -3.06 -5.61 0.91
N GLU A 51 -3.42 -4.72 -0.02
CA GLU A 51 -3.08 -3.29 -0.01
C GLU A 51 -3.74 -2.46 1.13
N GLU A 52 -4.82 -2.95 1.73
CA GLU A 52 -5.56 -2.27 2.82
C GLU A 52 -5.26 -2.85 4.21
N GLY A 53 -4.58 -3.99 4.27
CA GLY A 53 -4.18 -4.67 5.50
C GLY A 53 -3.00 -3.99 6.21
N ARG A 54 -2.78 -4.35 7.48
CA ARG A 54 -1.62 -3.87 8.26
C ARG A 54 -0.51 -4.90 8.19
N TRP A 55 0.47 -4.66 7.32
CA TRP A 55 1.65 -5.52 7.24
C TRP A 55 2.64 -5.19 8.35
N SER A 56 3.19 -6.22 8.97
CA SER A 56 4.37 -6.12 9.82
C SER A 56 5.62 -5.80 8.98
N GLN A 57 6.66 -5.29 9.64
CA GLN A 57 7.95 -5.03 8.98
C GLN A 57 8.57 -6.30 8.36
N VAL A 58 8.39 -7.45 9.01
CA VAL A 58 8.90 -8.72 8.50
C VAL A 58 8.18 -9.11 7.21
N GLU A 59 6.86 -8.96 7.14
CA GLU A 59 6.09 -9.23 5.92
C GLU A 59 6.48 -8.27 4.79
N MET A 60 6.70 -6.98 5.10
CA MET A 60 7.19 -6.02 4.12
C MET A 60 8.57 -6.40 3.58
N LEU A 61 9.49 -6.81 4.45
CA LEU A 61 10.83 -7.24 4.07
C LEU A 61 10.80 -8.51 3.21
N LEU A 62 10.00 -9.50 3.61
CA LEU A 62 9.84 -10.74 2.87
C LEU A 62 9.26 -10.50 1.47
N ALA A 63 8.27 -9.63 1.34
CA ALA A 63 7.76 -9.25 0.02
C ALA A 63 8.82 -8.56 -0.84
N ALA A 64 9.62 -7.65 -0.27
CA ALA A 64 10.70 -7.00 -1.01
C ALA A 64 11.76 -8.00 -1.52
N VAL A 65 12.13 -8.98 -0.69
CA VAL A 65 13.07 -10.05 -1.08
C VAL A 65 12.46 -10.90 -2.20
N LEU A 66 11.19 -11.28 -2.08
CA LEU A 66 10.52 -12.09 -3.10
C LEU A 66 10.40 -11.34 -4.44
N GLU A 67 10.10 -10.03 -4.41
CA GLU A 67 10.12 -9.18 -5.61
C GLU A 67 11.50 -9.16 -6.26
N ALA A 68 12.58 -8.98 -5.49
CA ALA A 68 13.94 -8.97 -6.03
C ALA A 68 14.32 -10.31 -6.69
N ILE A 69 13.90 -11.44 -6.12
CA ILE A 69 14.13 -12.77 -6.69
C ILE A 69 13.35 -12.94 -8.01
N ARG A 70 12.09 -12.50 -8.05
CA ARG A 70 11.27 -12.55 -9.27
C ARG A 70 11.89 -11.72 -10.39
N ASP A 71 12.35 -10.52 -10.06
CA ASP A 71 13.03 -9.65 -11.00
C ASP A 71 14.31 -10.31 -11.51
N LEU A 72 15.16 -10.85 -10.62
CA LEU A 72 16.39 -11.53 -11.02
C LEU A 72 16.12 -12.68 -12.01
N HIS A 73 15.14 -13.52 -11.71
CA HIS A 73 14.75 -14.63 -12.56
C HIS A 73 14.20 -14.15 -13.91
N HIS A 74 13.39 -13.09 -13.93
CA HIS A 74 12.92 -12.48 -15.18
C HIS A 74 14.08 -11.97 -16.04
N HIS A 75 15.08 -11.34 -15.43
CA HIS A 75 16.27 -10.87 -16.14
C HIS A 75 17.06 -12.05 -16.73
N GLU A 76 17.25 -13.14 -15.97
CA GLU A 76 17.93 -14.34 -16.46
C GLU A 76 17.21 -14.95 -17.67
N ILE A 77 15.89 -15.07 -17.60
CA ILE A 77 15.08 -15.54 -18.75
C ILE A 77 15.27 -14.60 -19.93
N CYS A 78 15.19 -13.28 -19.72
CA CYS A 78 15.31 -12.31 -20.80
C CYS A 78 16.69 -12.32 -21.47
N VAL A 79 17.77 -12.55 -20.71
CA VAL A 79 19.13 -12.63 -21.27
C VAL A 79 19.28 -13.88 -22.14
N ASN A 80 18.68 -14.99 -21.71
CA ASN A 80 18.71 -16.25 -22.46
C ASN A 80 17.56 -16.37 -23.49
N TRP A 81 16.80 -15.30 -23.71
CA TRP A 81 15.63 -15.33 -24.57
C TRP A 81 16.00 -15.17 -26.06
N ASP A 82 15.47 -16.07 -26.88
CA ASP A 82 15.59 -15.98 -28.34
C ASP A 82 14.45 -15.13 -28.92
N THR A 83 14.78 -13.89 -29.27
CA THR A 83 13.81 -12.91 -29.81
C THR A 83 13.21 -13.36 -31.16
N SER A 84 13.85 -14.28 -31.88
CA SER A 84 13.35 -14.78 -33.16
C SER A 84 12.17 -15.74 -33.03
N LYS A 85 11.97 -16.34 -31.85
CA LYS A 85 10.99 -17.42 -31.64
C LYS A 85 9.69 -16.97 -30.98
N ALA A 86 9.74 -15.93 -30.15
CA ALA A 86 8.58 -15.41 -29.45
C ALA A 86 8.83 -14.01 -28.86
N PRO A 87 7.77 -13.23 -28.57
CA PRO A 87 7.89 -11.92 -27.93
C PRO A 87 8.49 -12.04 -26.54
N ARG A 88 9.25 -11.02 -26.13
CA ARG A 88 9.94 -10.98 -24.84
C ARG A 88 8.95 -11.20 -23.67
N PRO A 89 9.31 -12.02 -22.67
CA PRO A 89 8.45 -12.25 -21.51
C PRO A 89 8.11 -10.96 -20.77
N ALA A 90 6.84 -10.83 -20.38
CA ALA A 90 6.36 -9.72 -19.57
C ALA A 90 7.08 -9.69 -18.20
N PRO A 91 7.29 -8.49 -17.62
CA PRO A 91 7.85 -8.37 -16.28
C PRO A 91 6.95 -9.06 -15.24
N PRO A 92 7.53 -9.55 -14.14
CA PRO A 92 6.78 -10.27 -13.12
C PRO A 92 5.82 -9.33 -12.37
N ASP A 93 4.70 -9.88 -11.92
CA ASP A 93 3.74 -9.15 -11.09
C ASP A 93 4.35 -8.80 -9.72
N ARG A 94 4.19 -7.53 -9.35
CA ARG A 94 4.56 -7.02 -8.04
C ARG A 94 3.57 -7.46 -6.97
N ILE A 95 4.07 -7.65 -5.76
CA ILE A 95 3.26 -8.05 -4.63
C ILE A 95 2.42 -6.85 -4.20
N ARG A 96 1.11 -7.05 -4.17
CA ARG A 96 0.16 -6.08 -3.62
C ARG A 96 0.41 -5.97 -2.12
N ARG A 97 0.88 -4.80 -1.70
CA ARG A 97 1.24 -4.47 -0.32
C ARG A 97 0.72 -3.08 0.03
N PRO A 98 0.66 -2.72 1.31
CA PRO A 98 0.27 -1.38 1.72
C PRO A 98 1.15 -0.33 1.03
N GLY A 99 0.51 0.64 0.38
CA GLY A 99 1.18 1.67 -0.41
C GLY A 99 1.55 1.28 -1.85
N TRP A 100 1.34 0.02 -2.26
CA TRP A 100 1.40 -0.37 -3.66
C TRP A 100 0.23 0.25 -4.42
N ARG A 101 0.50 0.74 -5.63
CA ARG A 101 -0.53 1.22 -6.56
C ARG A 101 -0.35 0.49 -7.88
N PRO A 102 -1.44 0.06 -8.54
CA PRO A 102 -1.34 -0.47 -9.88
C PRO A 102 -0.75 0.60 -10.81
N PRO A 103 -0.03 0.19 -11.87
CA PRO A 103 0.42 1.13 -12.90
C PRO A 103 -0.79 1.92 -13.38
N THR A 104 -0.69 3.25 -13.38
CA THR A 104 -1.77 4.10 -13.89
C THR A 104 -1.92 3.80 -15.38
N THR A 105 -3.08 3.28 -15.78
CA THR A 105 -3.44 3.16 -17.19
C THR A 105 -3.29 4.54 -17.82
N GLN A 106 -2.43 4.67 -18.83
CA GLN A 106 -2.32 5.91 -19.58
C GLN A 106 -3.71 6.24 -20.14
N LEU A 107 -4.21 7.43 -19.80
CA LEU A 107 -5.47 7.93 -20.34
C LEU A 107 -5.33 8.09 -21.85
N ASP A 108 -6.24 7.48 -22.61
CA ASP A 108 -6.26 7.56 -24.07
C ASP A 108 -6.39 9.03 -24.50
N PRO A 109 -5.49 9.61 -25.31
CA PRO A 109 -5.51 11.03 -25.67
C PRO A 109 -6.53 11.39 -26.78
N SER A 110 -7.63 10.65 -26.91
CA SER A 110 -8.68 10.91 -27.92
C SER A 110 -9.40 12.28 -27.79
N PRO A 111 -9.96 12.86 -28.86
CA PRO A 111 -10.80 14.05 -28.72
C PRO A 111 -12.05 13.82 -27.83
N ALA A 112 -12.51 12.57 -27.74
CA ALA A 112 -13.68 12.19 -26.97
C ALA A 112 -13.44 12.21 -25.44
N TRP A 113 -12.29 11.73 -24.96
CA TRP A 113 -12.00 11.84 -23.51
C TRP A 113 -11.79 13.30 -23.11
N ALA A 114 -11.18 14.12 -23.97
CA ALA A 114 -10.93 15.53 -23.68
C ALA A 114 -12.24 16.29 -23.50
N ARG A 115 -13.25 15.97 -24.32
CA ARG A 115 -14.61 16.49 -24.17
C ARG A 115 -15.28 16.02 -22.88
N ALA A 116 -15.22 14.71 -22.60
CA ALA A 116 -15.77 14.14 -21.38
C ALA A 116 -15.11 14.72 -20.10
N LEU A 117 -13.80 14.98 -20.14
CA LEU A 117 -13.07 15.63 -19.05
C LEU A 117 -13.50 17.09 -18.89
N PHE A 118 -13.63 17.82 -20.00
CA PHE A 118 -14.08 19.22 -19.97
C PHE A 118 -15.49 19.32 -19.37
N ASP A 119 -16.42 18.50 -19.83
CA ASP A 119 -17.79 18.46 -19.33
C ASP A 119 -17.82 18.08 -17.83
N ALA A 120 -17.02 17.11 -17.40
CA ALA A 120 -16.90 16.73 -15.98
C ALA A 120 -16.31 17.83 -15.08
N ILE A 121 -15.39 18.66 -15.60
CA ILE A 121 -14.81 19.80 -14.86
C ILE A 121 -15.79 20.97 -14.78
N VAL A 122 -16.58 21.20 -15.84
CA VAL A 122 -17.52 22.32 -15.93
C VAL A 122 -18.81 22.06 -15.16
N ASP A 123 -19.37 20.85 -15.27
CA ASP A 123 -20.68 20.54 -14.68
C ASP A 123 -20.58 19.98 -13.24
N GLY A 124 -19.39 19.53 -12.81
CA GLY A 124 -19.16 18.98 -11.47
C GLY A 124 -19.85 17.61 -11.24
N PRO A 125 -19.43 16.83 -10.23
CA PRO A 125 -20.05 15.54 -9.96
C PRO A 125 -21.47 15.74 -9.39
N THR A 126 -22.48 15.27 -10.12
CA THR A 126 -23.83 15.02 -9.59
C THR A 126 -23.82 13.96 -8.51
#